data_AF-A0A933Z9L5-F1
#
_entry.id   AF-A0A933Z9L5-F1
#
_cell.length_a   1.000
_cell.length_b   1.000
_cell.length_c   1.000
_cell.angle_alpha   90.00
_cell.angle_beta   90.00
_cell.angle_gamma   90.00
#
_symmetry.space_group_name_H-M   'P 1'
#
loop_
_entity.id
_entity.type
_entity.pdbx_description
1 polymer ?
#
loop_
_entity_poly.entity_id
_entity_poly.type
_entity_poly.pdbx_seq_one_letter_code
_entity_poly.pdbx_strand_id
1 'polypeptide(L)'
;MARLKRSGKMETFSVSVSPETRARLREAAKRAYGGNVSALIEAIAMEAERHEAIDWLLDRVPPIDDATFEAFMKEMAGPKRKRSRRAA
;
A
#
# COMPACT_ATOMS: atom_id res chain seq x y z
N MET A 1 -21.66 21.02 -2.28
CA MET A 1 -20.87 19.78 -2.40
C MET A 1 -21.21 18.87 -1.22
N ALA A 2 -21.89 17.75 -1.48
CA ALA A 2 -22.35 16.85 -0.43
C ALA A 2 -21.13 16.14 0.20
N ARG A 3 -20.90 16.34 1.51
CA ARG A 3 -19.95 15.54 2.29
C ARG A 3 -20.45 14.10 2.28
N LEU A 4 -19.71 13.20 1.64
CA LEU A 4 -19.87 11.76 1.80
C LEU A 4 -19.82 11.46 3.32
N LYS A 5 -20.97 11.16 3.92
CA LYS A 5 -21.05 10.67 5.29
C LYS A 5 -20.34 9.31 5.32
N ARG A 6 -19.13 9.26 5.88
CA ARG A 6 -18.46 7.99 6.16
C ARG A 6 -19.26 7.28 7.26
N SER A 7 -20.03 6.29 6.83
CA SER A 7 -20.86 5.43 7.66
C SER A 7 -19.99 4.32 8.24
N GLY A 8 -19.35 4.58 9.37
CA GLY A 8 -18.69 3.57 10.16
C GLY A 8 -18.69 4.03 11.62
N LYS A 9 -19.16 3.17 12.53
CA LYS A 9 -19.07 3.43 13.97
C LYS A 9 -17.59 3.31 14.32
N MET A 10 -16.92 4.45 14.50
CA MET A 10 -15.53 4.44 14.96
C MET A 10 -15.52 4.19 16.47
N GLU A 11 -14.67 3.28 16.90
CA GLU A 11 -14.43 3.00 18.31
C GLU A 11 -13.13 3.67 18.74
N THR A 12 -13.20 4.40 19.85
CA THR A 12 -12.03 5.06 20.42
C THR A 12 -11.38 4.10 21.42
N PHE A 13 -10.07 3.90 21.27
CA PHE A 13 -9.24 3.25 22.28
C PHE A 13 -8.08 4.16 22.66
N SER A 14 -7.61 4.03 23.90
CA SER A 14 -6.53 4.85 24.44
C SER A 14 -5.22 4.07 24.41
N VAL A 15 -4.16 4.70 23.92
CA VAL A 15 -2.81 4.12 23.88
C VAL A 15 -1.84 5.05 24.59
N SER A 16 -1.10 4.51 25.55
CA SER A 16 -0.03 5.21 26.25
C SER A 16 1.27 5.08 25.44
N VAL A 17 1.87 6.22 25.09
CA VAL A 17 3.15 6.30 24.38
C VAL A 17 4.06 7.31 25.05
N SER A 18 5.37 7.19 24.83
CA SER A 18 6.32 8.20 25.31
C SER A 18 6.02 9.58 24.68
N PRO A 19 6.42 10.69 25.34
CA PRO A 19 6.26 12.03 24.77
C PRO A 19 6.94 12.18 23.40
N GLU A 20 8.10 11.54 23.23
CA GLU A 20 8.83 11.52 21.97
C GLU A 20 8.06 10.81 20.86
N THR A 21 7.53 9.62 21.13
CA THR A 21 6.71 8.87 20.17
C THR A 21 5.46 9.65 19.77
N ARG A 22 4.80 10.31 20.74
CA ARG A 22 3.67 11.19 20.47
C ARG A 22 4.03 12.32 19.50
N ALA A 23 5.18 12.96 19.69
CA ALA A 23 5.65 14.03 18.81
C ALA A 23 5.91 13.50 17.38
N ARG A 24 6.62 12.37 17.27
CA ARG A 24 6.90 11.72 15.98
C ARG A 24 5.63 11.34 15.21
N LEU A 25 4.63 10.77 15.89
CA LEU A 25 3.34 10.43 15.28
C LEU A 25 2.60 11.67 14.76
N ARG A 26 2.61 12.77 15.52
CA ARG A 26 1.98 14.02 15.10
C ARG A 26 2.64 14.63 13.87
N GLU A 27 3.97 14.68 13.84
CA GLU A 27 4.70 15.20 12.69
C GLU A 27 4.53 14.31 11.46
N ALA A 28 4.55 12.99 11.61
CA ALA A 28 4.26 12.06 10.53
C ALA A 28 2.83 12.25 9.98
N ALA A 29 1.83 12.36 10.86
CA ALA A 29 0.45 12.59 10.47
C ALA A 29 0.27 13.94 9.78
N LYS A 30 0.99 14.99 10.23
CA LYS A 30 0.97 16.31 9.60
C LYS A 30 1.49 16.25 8.16
N ARG A 31 2.58 15.52 7.92
CA ARG A 31 3.19 15.39 6.58
C ARG A 31 2.33 14.59 5.61
N ALA A 32 1.72 13.49 6.05
CA ALA A 32 1.07 12.52 5.16
C ALA A 32 -0.47 12.57 5.19
N TYR A 33 -1.09 13.02 6.28
CA TYR A 33 -2.52 12.88 6.55
C TYR A 33 -3.18 14.17 7.08
N GLY A 34 -2.57 15.34 6.83
CA GLY A 34 -3.11 16.63 7.26
C GLY A 34 -3.26 16.77 8.78
N GLY A 35 -2.48 16.02 9.56
CA GLY A 35 -2.50 16.01 11.02
C GLY A 35 -3.45 14.98 11.64
N ASN A 36 -4.15 14.18 10.82
CA ASN A 36 -5.01 13.11 11.32
C ASN A 36 -4.18 11.89 11.76
N VAL A 37 -3.93 11.78 13.06
CA VAL A 37 -3.15 10.66 13.65
C VAL A 37 -3.90 9.34 13.55
N SER A 38 -5.23 9.31 13.66
CA SER A 38 -6.01 8.07 13.50
C SER A 38 -5.85 7.49 12.09
N ALA A 39 -5.90 8.33 11.05
CA ALA A 39 -5.67 7.89 9.68
C ALA A 39 -4.24 7.35 9.46
N LEU A 40 -3.24 7.94 10.12
CA LEU A 40 -1.88 7.41 10.11
C LEU A 40 -1.82 6.02 10.77
N ILE A 41 -2.46 5.84 11.92
CA ILE A 41 -2.48 4.56 12.64
C ILE A 41 -3.18 3.48 11.82
N GLU A 42 -4.32 3.79 11.21
CA GLU A 42 -5.02 2.87 10.29
C GLU A 42 -4.11 2.43 9.13
N ALA A 43 -3.40 3.38 8.50
CA ALA A 43 -2.47 3.07 7.41
C ALA A 43 -1.30 2.19 7.87
N ILE A 44 -0.73 2.44 9.06
CA ILE A 44 0.33 1.61 9.63
C ILE A 44 -0.17 0.19 9.88
N ALA A 45 -1.40 0.04 10.41
CA ALA A 45 -1.98 -1.27 10.65
C ALA A 45 -2.17 -2.07 9.35
N MET A 46 -2.71 -1.42 8.30
CA MET A 46 -2.85 -2.05 6.98
C MET A 46 -1.51 -2.44 6.37
N GLU A 47 -0.47 -1.62 6.54
CA GLU A 47 0.85 -1.94 6.03
C GLU A 47 1.50 -3.10 6.79
N ALA A 48 1.31 -3.16 8.11
CA ALA A 48 1.76 -4.31 8.91
C ALA A 48 1.10 -5.62 8.48
N GLU A 49 -0.22 -5.60 8.21
CA GLU A 49 -0.95 -6.76 7.68
C GLU A 49 -0.44 -7.16 6.29
N ARG A 50 -0.14 -6.20 5.42
CA ARG A 50 0.46 -6.48 4.11
C ARG A 50 1.84 -7.12 4.26
N HIS A 51 2.69 -6.60 5.14
CA HIS A 51 4.02 -7.15 5.38
C HIS A 51 3.93 -8.59 5.89
N GLU A 52 3.04 -8.86 6.85
CA GLU A 52 2.82 -10.23 7.35
C GLU A 52 2.34 -11.17 6.24
N ALA A 53 1.43 -10.72 5.37
CA ALA A 53 0.97 -11.50 4.22
C ALA A 53 2.07 -11.78 3.20
N ILE A 54 2.99 -10.83 2.98
CA ILE A 54 4.16 -11.01 2.11
C ILE A 54 5.13 -12.00 2.74
N ASP A 55 5.47 -11.83 4.02
CA ASP A 55 6.37 -12.73 4.74
C ASP A 55 5.83 -14.17 4.72
N TRP A 56 4.53 -14.34 4.96
CA TRP A 56 3.83 -15.61 4.84
C TRP A 56 3.96 -16.25 3.45
N LEU A 57 3.90 -15.44 2.38
CA LEU A 57 4.02 -15.91 1.01
C LEU A 57 5.45 -16.34 0.70
N LEU A 58 6.42 -15.52 1.11
CA LEU A 58 7.85 -15.78 0.90
C LEU A 58 8.33 -17.03 1.64
N ASP A 59 7.79 -17.30 2.83
CA ASP A 59 8.11 -18.50 3.60
C ASP A 59 7.59 -19.80 2.95
N ARG A 60 6.57 -19.71 2.09
CA ARG A 60 5.85 -20.88 1.57
C ARG A 60 6.08 -21.15 0.10
N VAL A 61 6.55 -20.16 -0.64
CA VAL A 61 6.75 -20.26 -2.08
C VAL A 61 8.23 -20.06 -2.39
N PRO A 62 8.91 -21.05 -2.99
CA PRO A 62 10.29 -20.88 -3.39
C PRO A 62 10.40 -19.73 -4.40
N PRO A 63 11.52 -18.98 -4.39
CA PRO A 63 11.78 -17.95 -5.39
C PRO A 63 11.66 -18.54 -6.79
N ILE A 64 10.93 -17.85 -7.68
CA ILE A 64 10.92 -18.21 -9.09
C ILE A 64 12.31 -17.97 -9.68
N ASP A 65 12.76 -18.85 -10.57
CA ASP A 65 14.02 -18.65 -11.27
C ASP A 65 13.90 -17.53 -12.33
N ASP A 66 15.03 -16.96 -12.70
CA ASP A 66 15.10 -15.83 -13.64
C ASP A 66 14.52 -16.18 -15.01
N ALA A 67 14.71 -17.41 -15.49
CA ALA A 67 14.22 -17.83 -16.80
C ALA A 67 12.68 -17.92 -16.82
N THR A 68 12.10 -18.43 -15.75
CA THR A 68 10.65 -18.49 -15.52
C THR A 68 10.07 -17.09 -15.35
N PHE A 69 10.74 -16.20 -14.63
CA PHE A 69 10.32 -14.81 -14.48
C PHE A 69 10.33 -14.04 -15.81
N GLU A 70 11.40 -14.17 -16.60
CA GLU A 70 11.49 -13.52 -17.91
C GLU A 70 10.41 -14.00 -18.88
N ALA A 71 10.12 -15.31 -18.89
CA ALA A 71 9.05 -15.88 -19.69
C ALA A 71 7.69 -15.29 -19.30
N PHE A 72 7.40 -15.19 -18.00
CA PHE A 72 6.16 -14.57 -17.49
C PHE A 72 6.05 -13.09 -17.88
N MET A 73 7.12 -12.31 -17.71
CA MET A 73 7.12 -10.87 -18.04
C MET A 73 6.93 -10.64 -19.55
N LYS A 74 7.49 -11.52 -20.39
CA LYS A 74 7.32 -11.48 -21.85
C LYS A 74 5.87 -11.75 -22.26
N GLU A 75 5.17 -12.63 -21.56
CA GLU A 75 3.75 -12.90 -21.78
C GLU A 75 2.88 -11.70 -21.36
N MET A 76 3.14 -11.12 -20.17
CA MET A 76 2.41 -9.97 -19.64
C MET A 76 2.56 -8.68 -20.46
N ALA A 77 3.71 -8.47 -21.11
CA ALA A 77 3.97 -7.26 -21.89
C ALA A 77 3.12 -7.14 -23.17
N GLY A 78 2.50 -8.23 -23.63
CA GLY A 78 1.65 -8.28 -24.83
C GLY A 78 2.36 -7.89 -26.14
N PRO A 79 1.79 -8.23 -27.31
CA PRO A 79 2.36 -7.80 -28.58
C PRO A 79 2.18 -6.29 -28.77
N LYS A 80 3.28 -5.53 -28.86
CA LYS A 80 3.26 -4.12 -29.25
C LYS A 80 2.59 -4.00 -30.63
N ARG A 81 1.35 -3.51 -30.67
CA ARG A 81 0.63 -3.22 -31.92
C ARG A 81 1.46 -2.28 -32.79
N LYS A 82 2.06 -2.80 -33.87
CA LYS A 82 2.70 -1.98 -34.90
C LYS A 82 1.63 -1.09 -35.52
N ARG A 83 1.69 0.22 -35.25
CA ARG A 83 0.89 1.22 -35.97
C ARG A 83 1.25 1.10 -37.45
N SER A 84 0.33 0.59 -38.27
CA SER A 84 0.48 0.66 -39.72
C SER A 84 0.52 2.14 -40.09
N ARG A 85 1.65 2.64 -40.58
CA ARG A 85 1.69 3.91 -41.30
C ARG A 85 0.81 3.73 -42.53
N ARG A 86 -0.37 4.38 -42.54
CA ARG A 86 -1.12 4.60 -43.78
C ARG A 86 -0.19 5.40 -44.70
N ALA A 87 0.19 4.79 -45.82
CA ALA A 87 0.85 5.49 -46.91
C ALA A 87 -0.10 6.57 -47.46
N ALA A 88 0.47 7.74 -47.75
CA ALA A 88 -0.19 8.88 -48.37
C ALA A 88 -0.43 8.64 -49.86
#